data_AF-A0A0K0XSK2-F1
#
_entry.id   AF-A0A0K0XSK2-F1
#
_cell.length_a   1.000
_cell.length_b   1.000
_cell.length_c   1.000
_cell.angle_alpha   90.00
_cell.angle_beta   90.00
_cell.angle_gamma   90.00
#
_symmetry.space_group_name_H-M   'P 1'
#
loop_
_entity.id
_entity.type
_entity.pdbx_description
1 polymer ?
#
loop_
_entity_poly.entity_id
_entity_poly.type
_entity_poly.pdbx_seq_one_letter_code
_entity_poly.pdbx_strand_id
1 'polypeptide(L)'
;MGNIGFTELMLLAVIALLVVGPRRLPELARGVGKMHRMASGAWQNLRREFQAELDNEHNRRIMEAARKARADVEAAVTGKEITRDQPGASKDVERERDE
;
A
#
# COMPACT_ATOMS: atom_id res chain seq x y z
N MET A 1 33.61 -11.17 -4.64
CA MET A 1 34.01 -9.94 -3.91
C MET A 1 33.44 -10.05 -2.50
N GLY A 2 34.30 -10.26 -1.50
CA GLY A 2 34.03 -10.13 -0.05
C GLY A 2 32.96 -11.02 0.60
N ASN A 3 33.27 -12.28 0.91
CA ASN A 3 32.48 -13.05 1.87
C ASN A 3 33.04 -12.77 3.26
N ILE A 4 32.43 -11.86 4.02
CA ILE A 4 32.77 -11.68 5.45
C ILE A 4 32.38 -12.97 6.16
N GLY A 5 33.38 -13.78 6.50
CA GLY A 5 33.22 -15.01 7.25
C GLY A 5 33.15 -14.77 8.75
N PHE A 6 32.69 -15.79 9.49
CA PHE A 6 32.69 -15.76 10.97
C PHE A 6 34.09 -15.43 11.54
N THR A 7 35.14 -15.98 10.93
CA THR A 7 36.54 -15.74 11.33
C THR A 7 36.95 -14.27 11.21
N GLU A 8 36.57 -13.60 10.11
CA GLU A 8 36.86 -12.17 9.92
C GLU A 8 36.13 -11.30 10.95
N LEU A 9 34.88 -11.65 11.25
CA LEU A 9 34.10 -10.95 12.26
C LEU A 9 34.70 -11.12 13.66
N MET A 10 35.19 -12.32 14.00
CA MET A 10 35.94 -12.55 15.24
C MET A 10 37.23 -11.73 15.30
N LEU A 11 38.01 -11.68 14.21
CA LEU A 11 39.24 -10.90 14.16
C LEU A 11 38.97 -9.41 14.39
N LEU A 12 37.96 -8.86 13.72
CA LEU A 12 37.53 -7.47 13.91
C LEU A 12 37.06 -7.21 15.34
N ALA A 13 36.32 -8.15 15.96
CA ALA A 13 35.89 -8.04 17.35
C ALA A 13 37.10 -7.97 18.29
N VAL A 14 38.10 -8.83 18.11
CA VAL A 14 39.34 -8.80 18.93
C VAL A 14 40.08 -7.46 18.77
N ILE A 15 40.23 -6.98 17.53
CA ILE A 15 40.87 -5.68 17.26
C ILE A 15 40.10 -4.54 17.95
N ALA A 16 38.77 -4.53 17.82
CA ALA A 16 37.93 -3.52 18.46
C ALA A 16 38.03 -3.57 19.98
N LEU A 17 38.11 -4.77 20.58
CA LEU A 17 38.30 -4.94 22.03
C LEU A 17 39.67 -4.44 22.49
N LEU A 18 40.73 -4.57 21.69
CA LEU A 18 42.06 -4.05 22.02
C LEU A 18 42.12 -2.52 21.93
N VAL A 19 41.56 -1.94 20.87
CA VAL A 19 41.60 -0.49 20.62
C VAL A 19 40.69 0.28 21.58
N VAL A 20 39.44 -0.18 21.72
CA VAL A 20 38.41 0.50 22.54
C VAL A 20 38.46 0.01 23.99
N GLY A 21 38.79 -1.26 24.20
CA GLY A 21 38.72 -1.92 25.51
C GLY A 21 37.42 -2.72 25.70
N PRO A 22 37.49 -3.92 26.31
CA PRO A 22 36.33 -4.81 26.47
C PRO A 22 35.22 -4.26 27.37
N ARG A 23 35.54 -3.30 28.24
CA ARG A 23 34.54 -2.64 29.10
C ARG A 23 33.87 -1.44 28.44
N ARG A 24 34.56 -0.76 27.52
CA ARG A 24 34.08 0.49 26.88
C ARG A 24 33.18 0.22 25.68
N LEU A 25 33.47 -0.83 24.91
CA LEU A 25 32.66 -1.24 23.75
C LEU A 25 31.18 -1.51 24.10
N PRO A 26 30.84 -2.32 25.13
CA PRO A 26 29.44 -2.52 25.53
C PRO A 26 28.80 -1.25 26.12
N GLU A 27 29.58 -0.37 26.74
CA GLU A 27 29.11 0.89 27.30
C GLU A 27 28.68 1.87 26.19
N LEU A 28 29.49 1.99 25.12
CA LEU A 28 29.14 2.74 23.91
C LEU A 28 27.93 2.13 23.20
N ALA A 29 27.88 0.81 23.04
CA ALA A 29 26.74 0.12 22.42
C ALA A 29 25.43 0.37 23.19
N ARG A 30 25.48 0.41 24.53
CA ARG A 30 24.33 0.78 25.37
C ARG A 30 23.89 2.22 25.15
N GLY A 31 24.84 3.15 24.98
CA GLY A 31 24.55 4.55 24.65
C GLY A 31 23.87 4.69 23.29
N VAL A 32 24.49 4.12 22.25
CA VAL A 32 23.97 4.13 20.87
C VAL A 32 22.62 3.43 20.78
N GLY A 33 22.43 2.31 21.46
CA GLY A 33 21.16 1.57 21.46
C GLY A 33 20.00 2.38 22.04
N LYS A 34 20.23 3.17 23.11
CA LYS A 34 19.22 4.08 23.66
C LYS A 34 18.86 5.19 22.67
N MET A 35 19.86 5.80 22.03
CA MET A 35 19.65 6.84 21.01
C MET A 35 18.91 6.27 19.80
N HIS A 36 19.28 5.08 19.33
CA HIS A 36 18.61 4.40 18.23
C HIS A 36 17.14 4.12 18.56
N ARG A 37 16.84 3.59 19.76
CA ARG A 37 15.46 3.34 20.20
C ARG A 37 14.63 4.62 20.23
N MET A 38 15.20 5.72 20.72
CA MET A 38 14.51 7.01 20.76
C MET A 38 14.28 7.56 19.35
N ALA A 39 15.29 7.48 18.49
CA ALA A 39 15.21 7.89 17.09
C ALA A 39 14.16 7.07 16.32
N SER A 40 14.16 5.75 16.47
CA SER A 40 13.15 4.88 15.84
C SER A 40 11.74 5.24 16.29
N GLY A 41 11.52 5.54 17.58
CA GLY A 41 10.23 5.99 18.09
C GLY A 41 9.78 7.32 17.48
N ALA A 42 10.68 8.30 17.41
CA ALA A 42 10.40 9.60 16.78
C ALA A 42 10.10 9.46 15.28
N TRP A 43 10.89 8.67 14.54
CA TRP A 43 10.63 8.37 13.12
C TRP A 43 9.29 7.68 12.90
N GLN A 44 8.89 6.81 13.82
CA GLN A 44 7.62 6.08 13.72
C GLN A 44 6.43 7.00 13.99
N ASN A 45 6.56 7.96 14.91
CA ASN A 45 5.55 9.00 15.13
C ASN A 45 5.45 9.95 13.92
N LEU A 46 6.59 10.39 13.38
CA LEU A 46 6.63 11.20 12.17
C LEU A 46 5.98 10.46 11.01
N ARG A 47 6.31 9.18 10.80
CA ARG A 47 5.68 8.36 9.77
C ARG A 47 4.18 8.20 9.99
N ARG A 48 3.71 8.12 11.24
CA ARG A 48 2.27 8.09 11.57
C ARG A 48 1.58 9.41 11.25
N GLU A 49 2.20 10.56 11.53
CA GLU A 49 1.67 11.88 11.18
C GLU A 49 1.64 12.10 9.66
N PHE A 50 2.74 11.81 8.96
CA PHE A 50 2.79 11.83 7.50
C PHE A 50 1.81 10.85 6.86
N GLN A 51 1.62 9.65 7.43
CA GLN A 51 0.60 8.71 6.96
C GLN A 51 -0.81 9.19 7.28
N ALA A 52 -1.08 9.82 8.42
CA ALA A 52 -2.40 10.34 8.74
C ALA A 52 -2.83 11.45 7.77
N GLU A 53 -1.88 12.25 7.30
CA GLU A 53 -2.13 13.30 6.31
C GLU A 53 -2.35 12.72 4.91
N LEU A 54 -1.61 11.67 4.53
CA LEU A 54 -1.81 10.94 3.28
C LEU A 54 -3.05 10.02 3.30
N ASP A 55 -3.40 9.42 4.44
CA ASP A 55 -4.54 8.52 4.60
C ASP A 55 -5.86 9.28 4.51
N ASN A 56 -5.97 10.50 5.01
CA ASN A 56 -7.23 11.24 4.86
C ASN A 56 -7.59 11.48 3.40
N GLU A 57 -6.59 11.73 2.55
CA GLU A 57 -6.79 11.90 1.11
C GLU A 57 -6.90 10.54 0.38
N HIS A 58 -6.09 9.55 0.75
CA HIS A 58 -6.09 8.22 0.14
C HIS A 58 -7.37 7.43 0.48
N ASN A 59 -7.81 7.48 1.73
CA ASN A 59 -9.01 6.80 2.24
C ASN A 59 -10.29 7.43 1.66
N ARG A 60 -10.32 8.77 1.46
CA ARG A 60 -11.39 9.43 0.68
C ARG A 60 -11.44 8.94 -0.76
N ARG A 61 -10.30 8.85 -1.46
CA ARG A 61 -10.23 8.36 -2.83
C ARG A 61 -10.63 6.89 -2.95
N ILE A 62 -10.27 6.03 -1.99
CA ILE A 62 -10.71 4.63 -1.93
C ILE A 62 -12.23 4.55 -1.73
N MET A 63 -12.80 5.36 -0.84
CA MET A 63 -14.26 5.37 -0.60
C MET A 63 -15.05 5.88 -1.82
N GLU A 64 -14.54 6.90 -2.52
CA GLU A 64 -15.13 7.39 -3.77
C GLU A 64 -15.05 6.36 -4.89
N ALA A 65 -13.90 5.68 -5.05
CA ALA A 65 -13.73 4.60 -6.01
C ALA A 65 -14.65 3.41 -5.69
N ALA A 66 -14.78 3.04 -4.40
CA ALA A 66 -15.70 2.00 -3.96
C ALA A 66 -17.17 2.38 -4.19
N ARG A 67 -17.55 3.65 -4.01
CA ARG A 67 -18.89 4.15 -4.35
C ARG A 67 -19.16 4.09 -5.85
N LYS A 68 -18.23 4.53 -6.69
CA LYS A 68 -18.36 4.44 -8.16
C LYS A 68 -18.48 2.98 -8.61
N ALA A 69 -17.61 2.10 -8.13
CA ALA A 69 -17.67 0.69 -8.46
C ALA A 69 -18.99 0.04 -8.04
N ARG A 70 -19.54 0.40 -6.86
CA ARG A 70 -20.87 -0.06 -6.43
C ARG A 70 -21.99 0.50 -7.32
N ALA A 71 -21.93 1.79 -7.68
CA ALA A 71 -22.90 2.40 -8.58
C ALA A 71 -22.86 1.78 -9.98
N ASP A 72 -21.69 1.45 -10.51
CA ASP A 72 -21.53 0.78 -11.80
C ASP A 72 -22.05 -0.67 -11.76
N VAL A 73 -21.81 -1.39 -10.65
CA VAL A 73 -22.36 -2.73 -10.42
C VAL A 73 -23.87 -2.68 -10.28
N GLU A 74 -24.41 -1.73 -9.51
CA GLU A 74 -25.85 -1.55 -9.34
C GLU A 74 -26.52 -1.14 -10.66
N ALA A 75 -25.90 -0.27 -11.45
CA ALA A 75 -26.36 0.06 -12.79
C ALA A 75 -26.31 -1.14 -13.75
N ALA A 76 -25.30 -2.01 -13.63
CA ALA A 76 -25.19 -3.24 -14.42
C ALA A 76 -26.19 -4.33 -13.98
N VAL A 77 -26.53 -4.38 -12.68
CA VAL A 77 -27.48 -5.33 -12.08
C VAL A 77 -28.93 -4.88 -12.28
N THR A 78 -29.23 -3.58 -12.11
CA THR A 78 -30.56 -2.99 -12.30
C THR A 78 -30.85 -2.67 -13.77
N GLY A 79 -29.82 -2.43 -14.59
CA GLY A 79 -29.97 -2.02 -15.99
C GLY A 79 -29.96 -3.15 -17.02
N LYS A 80 -29.81 -4.43 -16.63
CA LYS A 80 -29.72 -5.54 -17.59
C LYS A 80 -30.81 -6.61 -17.49
N GLU A 81 -31.77 -6.44 -16.61
CA GLU A 81 -33.00 -7.23 -16.62
C GLU A 81 -34.17 -6.31 -16.29
N ILE A 82 -34.81 -5.69 -17.29
CA ILE A 82 -36.28 -5.64 -17.56
C ILE A 82 -36.49 -4.82 -18.84
N THR A 83 -36.37 -5.48 -20.00
CA THR A 83 -37.15 -5.29 -21.26
C THR A 83 -36.59 -6.34 -22.23
N ARG A 84 -36.98 -7.60 -22.04
CA ARG A 84 -38.13 -8.25 -22.70
C ARG A 84 -37.79 -8.66 -24.14
N ASP A 85 -37.31 -9.89 -24.25
CA ASP A 85 -37.94 -10.97 -25.03
C ASP A 85 -38.59 -10.59 -26.37
N GLN A 86 -37.81 -10.75 -27.44
CA GLN A 86 -38.12 -11.33 -28.77
C GLN A 86 -39.48 -11.00 -29.48
N PRO A 87 -39.88 -11.69 -30.57
CA PRO A 87 -39.55 -11.37 -31.97
C PRO A 87 -40.82 -11.22 -32.85
N GLY A 88 -40.77 -10.45 -33.94
CA GLY A 88 -41.84 -10.42 -34.94
C GLY A 88 -41.49 -9.45 -36.07
N ALA A 89 -40.96 -9.91 -37.20
CA ALA A 89 -41.73 -10.45 -38.32
C ALA A 89 -42.87 -9.53 -38.79
N SER A 90 -42.58 -8.86 -39.92
CA SER A 90 -43.50 -8.50 -41.02
C SER A 90 -44.63 -7.49 -40.77
N LYS A 91 -44.79 -6.62 -41.79
CA LYS A 91 -45.82 -5.58 -42.04
C LYS A 91 -45.35 -4.23 -41.47
N ASP A 92 -45.06 -3.20 -42.27
CA ASP A 92 -45.87 -2.66 -43.36
C ASP A 92 -45.00 -2.06 -44.50
N VAL A 93 -44.82 -2.86 -45.56
CA VAL A 93 -44.84 -2.35 -46.95
C VAL A 93 -46.29 -2.56 -47.35
N GLU A 94 -47.14 -1.53 -47.33
CA GLU A 94 -48.40 -1.39 -48.09
C GLU A 94 -49.30 -0.30 -47.44
N ARG A 95 -49.03 1.00 -47.68
CA ARG A 95 -50.04 2.08 -47.70
C ARG A 95 -49.39 3.45 -47.97
N GLU A 96 -48.98 3.65 -49.20
CA GLU A 96 -48.98 4.97 -49.85
C GLU A 96 -49.31 4.75 -51.34
N ARG A 97 -50.45 4.10 -51.58
CA ARG A 97 -51.34 4.52 -52.65
C ARG A 97 -52.39 5.41 -51.99
N ASP A 98 -52.69 6.50 -52.68
CA ASP A 98 -53.74 7.48 -52.43
C ASP A 98 -53.27 8.66 -51.56
N GLU A 99 -52.67 9.68 -52.19
CA GLU A 99 -53.33 10.96 -52.53
C GLU A 99 -52.52 11.76 -53.58
#